data_AF-A0A4R5HF36-F1
#
_entry.id   AF-A0A4R5HF36-F1
#
_cell.length_a   1.000
_cell.length_b   1.000
_cell.length_c   1.000
_cell.angle_alpha   90.00
_cell.angle_beta   90.00
_cell.angle_gamma   90.00
#
_symmetry.space_group_name_H-M   'P 1'
#
loop_
_entity.id
_entity.type
_entity.pdbx_description
1 polymer ?
#
loop_
_entity_poly.entity_id
_entity_poly.type
_entity_poly.pdbx_seq_one_letter_code
_entity_poly.pdbx_strand_id
1 'polypeptide(L)'
;MNRTVKYSSKILLLAAKYCYLNMMWVYTIVGIPAFYFGFDTSVLGKILIFFVVSIVFFIPLFFLTVIIHHKSFKTDEDIERFNALSDSGKGKIIGEYWSP
;
A
#
# COMPACT_ATOMS: atom_id res chain seq x y z
N MET A 1 -0.24 -31.53 -1.41
CA MET A 1 0.74 -30.68 -0.68
C MET A 1 0.06 -29.33 -0.50
N ASN A 2 -0.34 -28.93 0.71
CA ASN A 2 -0.92 -27.59 0.92
C ASN A 2 0.14 -26.55 0.56
N ARG A 3 -0.07 -25.83 -0.56
CA ARG A 3 0.87 -24.80 -0.98
C ARG A 3 0.55 -23.50 -0.27
N THR A 4 1.56 -22.91 0.35
CA THR A 4 1.45 -21.66 1.09
C THR A 4 2.07 -20.53 0.29
N VAL A 5 1.48 -19.34 0.38
CA VAL A 5 2.05 -18.12 -0.20
C VAL A 5 3.30 -17.72 0.59
N LYS A 6 4.42 -17.44 -0.10
CA LYS A 6 5.66 -17.04 0.54
C LYS A 6 5.80 -15.52 0.58
N TYR A 7 5.60 -14.93 1.75
CA TYR A 7 5.88 -13.52 2.01
C TYR A 7 7.21 -13.38 2.78
N SER A 8 8.24 -12.86 2.13
CA SER A 8 9.45 -12.42 2.81
C SER A 8 9.29 -10.98 3.30
N SER A 9 10.04 -10.57 4.31
CA SER A 9 10.04 -9.17 4.79
C SER A 9 10.36 -8.18 3.65
N LYS A 10 11.22 -8.58 2.71
CA LYS A 10 11.55 -7.78 1.52
C LYS A 10 10.34 -7.58 0.61
N ILE A 11 9.55 -8.62 0.38
CA ILE A 11 8.31 -8.53 -0.42
C ILE A 11 7.31 -7.59 0.26
N LEU A 12 7.13 -7.70 1.58
CA LEU A 12 6.22 -6.85 2.34
C LEU A 12 6.66 -5.37 2.34
N LEU A 13 7.97 -5.11 2.45
CA LEU A 13 8.52 -3.74 2.34
C LEU A 13 8.31 -3.15 0.95
N LEU A 14 8.49 -3.95 -0.10
CA LEU A 14 8.24 -3.52 -1.48
C LEU A 14 6.75 -3.24 -1.69
N ALA A 15 5.87 -4.12 -1.20
CA ALA A 15 4.43 -3.91 -1.23
C ALA A 15 3.98 -2.63 -0.50
N ALA A 16 4.53 -2.40 0.69
CA ALA A 16 4.30 -1.18 1.46
C ALA A 16 4.72 0.07 0.67
N LYS A 17 5.89 0.04 0.01
CA LYS A 17 6.36 1.13 -0.83
C LYS A 17 5.41 1.40 -2.00
N TYR A 18 5.02 0.38 -2.76
CA TYR A 18 4.11 0.56 -3.91
C TYR A 18 2.73 1.06 -3.46
N CYS A 19 2.18 0.48 -2.39
CA CYS A 19 0.90 0.92 -1.80
C CYS A 19 0.95 2.38 -1.35
N TYR A 20 2.03 2.78 -0.64
CA TYR A 20 2.20 4.16 -0.20
C TYR A 20 2.28 5.13 -1.39
N LEU A 21 3.06 4.79 -2.43
CA LEU A 21 3.19 5.64 -3.63
C LEU A 21 1.84 5.84 -4.34
N ASN A 22 1.04 4.79 -4.48
CA ASN A 22 -0.30 4.88 -5.08
C ASN A 22 -1.24 5.74 -4.24
N MET A 23 -1.23 5.57 -2.92
CA MET A 23 -2.01 6.42 -2.01
C MET A 23 -1.58 7.89 -2.12
N MET A 24 -0.27 8.14 -2.20
CA MET A 24 0.29 9.50 -2.21
C MET A 24 -0.16 10.33 -3.42
N TRP A 25 -0.45 9.71 -4.56
CA TRP A 25 -1.02 10.43 -5.72
C TRP A 25 -2.33 11.15 -5.35
N VAL A 26 -3.28 10.42 -4.74
CA VAL A 26 -4.57 10.98 -4.31
C VAL A 26 -4.38 12.05 -3.23
N TYR A 27 -3.47 11.80 -2.28
CA TYR A 27 -3.15 12.73 -1.21
C TYR A 27 -2.48 14.02 -1.71
N THR A 28 -1.68 13.92 -2.77
CA THR A 28 -1.00 15.09 -3.34
C THR A 28 -2.00 15.98 -4.06
N ILE A 29 -2.95 15.40 -4.81
CA ILE A 29 -3.93 16.17 -5.60
C ILE A 29 -5.04 16.74 -4.72
N VAL A 30 -5.60 15.92 -3.84
CA VAL A 30 -6.76 16.29 -3.03
C VAL A 30 -6.34 16.77 -1.64
N GLY A 31 -5.40 16.06 -1.02
CA GLY A 31 -4.96 16.34 0.35
C GLY A 31 -4.20 17.66 0.47
N ILE A 32 -3.20 17.94 -0.38
CA ILE A 32 -2.39 19.16 -0.25
C ILE A 32 -3.25 20.44 -0.29
N PRO A 33 -4.17 20.64 -1.25
CA PRO A 33 -5.05 21.81 -1.24
C PRO A 33 -5.93 21.86 0.02
N ALA A 34 -6.52 20.73 0.44
CA ALA A 34 -7.37 20.67 1.63
C ALA A 34 -6.59 21.04 2.91
N PHE A 35 -5.35 20.56 3.08
CA PHE A 35 -4.52 20.92 4.21
C PHE A 35 -4.01 22.36 4.14
N TYR A 36 -3.68 22.85 2.95
CA TYR A 36 -3.16 24.19 2.75
C TYR A 36 -4.22 25.27 3.04
N PHE A 37 -5.46 25.08 2.56
CA PHE A 37 -6.55 26.05 2.72
C PHE A 37 -7.41 25.79 3.97
N GLY A 38 -7.47 24.55 4.48
CA GLY A 38 -8.39 24.16 5.55
C GLY A 38 -7.87 24.36 6.97
N PHE A 39 -6.55 24.48 7.18
CA PHE A 39 -5.97 24.66 8.51
C PHE A 39 -5.29 26.02 8.65
N ASP A 40 -5.67 26.76 9.68
CA ASP A 40 -4.98 27.99 10.09
C ASP A 40 -3.88 27.67 11.10
N THR A 41 -2.80 27.06 10.59
CA THR A 41 -1.61 26.74 11.37
C THR A 41 -0.35 27.08 10.58
N SER A 42 0.79 27.10 11.25
CA SER A 42 2.08 27.31 10.61
C SER A 42 2.34 26.28 9.50
N VAL A 43 3.19 26.63 8.53
CA VAL A 43 3.58 25.72 7.45
C VAL A 43 4.12 24.39 8.01
N LEU A 44 4.94 24.46 9.07
CA LEU A 44 5.45 23.27 9.75
C LEU A 44 4.32 22.42 10.34
N GLY A 45 3.31 23.05 10.94
CA GLY A 45 2.11 22.37 11.45
C GLY A 45 1.34 21.65 10.34
N LYS A 46 1.16 22.28 9.18
CA LYS A 46 0.50 21.68 8.01
C LYS A 46 1.24 20.45 7.51
N ILE A 47 2.57 20.53 7.41
CA ILE A 47 3.43 19.41 7.01
C ILE A 47 3.30 18.26 8.01
N LEU A 48 3.36 18.53 9.30
CA LEU A 48 3.26 17.52 10.35
C LEU A 48 1.89 16.81 10.30
N ILE A 49 0.80 17.57 10.20
CA ILE A 49 -0.56 17.03 10.08
C ILE A 49 -0.65 16.15 8.83
N PHE A 50 -0.14 16.61 7.69
CA PHE A 50 -0.17 15.84 6.45
C PHE A 50 0.50 14.47 6.59
N PHE A 51 1.69 14.40 7.20
CA PHE A 51 2.39 13.12 7.42
C PHE A 51 1.68 12.23 8.44
N VAL A 52 1.15 12.79 9.52
CA VAL A 52 0.40 12.01 10.51
C VAL A 52 -0.83 11.39 9.86
N VAL A 53 -1.60 12.19 9.12
CA VAL A 53 -2.79 11.71 8.43
C VAL A 53 -2.42 10.68 7.36
N SER A 54 -1.37 10.92 6.56
CA SER A 54 -0.95 9.96 5.53
C SER A 54 -0.61 8.60 6.13
N ILE A 55 0.12 8.55 7.25
CA ILE A 55 0.46 7.29 7.92
C ILE A 55 -0.76 6.62 8.52
N VAL A 56 -1.66 7.38 9.15
CA VAL A 56 -2.89 6.86 9.76
C VAL A 56 -3.78 6.16 8.74
N PHE A 57 -3.88 6.68 7.51
CA PHE A 57 -4.65 6.04 6.45
C PHE A 57 -3.86 4.97 5.68
N PHE A 58 -2.54 5.14 5.55
CA PHE A 58 -1.68 4.17 4.89
C PHE A 58 -1.69 2.82 5.59
N ILE A 59 -1.53 2.79 6.92
CA ILE A 59 -1.36 1.53 7.66
C ILE A 59 -2.59 0.60 7.47
N PRO A 60 -3.84 1.04 7.70
CA PRO A 60 -5.02 0.21 7.46
C PRO A 60 -5.17 -0.18 5.99
N LEU A 61 -4.90 0.75 5.06
CA LEU A 61 -4.98 0.47 3.62
C LEU A 61 -4.00 -0.62 3.20
N PHE A 62 -2.77 -0.57 3.70
CA PHE A 62 -1.75 -1.57 3.42
C PHE A 62 -2.16 -2.95 3.95
N PHE A 63 -2.63 -3.04 5.19
CA PHE A 63 -3.11 -4.31 5.74
C PHE A 63 -4.31 -4.85 4.95
N LEU A 64 -5.27 -4.00 4.59
CA LEU A 64 -6.41 -4.39 3.78
C LEU A 64 -5.97 -4.94 2.43
N THR A 65 -5.06 -4.24 1.76
CA THR A 65 -4.46 -4.62 0.47
C THR A 65 -3.82 -6.01 0.57
N VAL A 66 -3.00 -6.26 1.60
CA VAL A 66 -2.36 -7.57 1.82
C VAL A 66 -3.39 -8.66 2.08
N ILE A 67 -4.38 -8.42 2.95
CA ILE A 67 -5.42 -9.40 3.30
C ILE A 67 -6.24 -9.79 2.07
N ILE A 68 -6.63 -8.81 1.25
CA ILE A 68 -7.52 -9.06 0.12
C ILE A 68 -6.75 -9.74 -1.01
N HIS A 69 -5.51 -9.34 -1.26
CA HIS A 69 -4.65 -10.09 -2.16
C HIS A 69 -4.41 -11.52 -1.68
N HIS A 70 -4.20 -11.75 -0.39
CA HIS A 70 -4.07 -13.11 0.13
C HIS A 70 -5.35 -13.94 -0.07
N LYS A 71 -6.52 -13.31 0.09
CA LYS A 71 -7.82 -13.95 -0.20
C LYS A 71 -8.10 -14.13 -1.69
N SER A 72 -7.34 -13.49 -2.59
CA SER A 72 -7.55 -13.59 -4.03
C SER A 72 -7.04 -14.90 -4.62
N PHE A 73 -6.18 -15.63 -3.90
CA PHE A 73 -5.73 -16.96 -4.31
C PHE A 73 -6.86 -17.97 -4.17
N LYS A 74 -7.40 -18.45 -5.30
CA LYS A 74 -8.50 -19.42 -5.34
C LYS A 74 -8.04 -20.82 -5.71
N THR A 75 -6.91 -20.93 -6.41
CA THR A 75 -6.35 -22.19 -6.91
C THR A 75 -4.88 -22.32 -6.55
N ASP A 76 -4.38 -23.55 -6.53
CA ASP A 76 -2.95 -23.83 -6.37
C ASP A 76 -2.12 -23.23 -7.52
N GLU A 77 -2.70 -23.10 -8.70
CA GLU A 77 -2.05 -22.48 -9.87
C GLU A 77 -1.83 -20.97 -9.65
N ASP A 78 -2.77 -20.26 -9.01
CA ASP A 78 -2.59 -18.85 -8.65
C ASP A 78 -1.39 -18.67 -7.70
N ILE A 79 -1.26 -19.58 -6.73
CA ILE A 79 -0.17 -19.59 -5.75
C ILE A 79 1.16 -19.89 -6.44
N GLU A 80 1.20 -20.84 -7.38
CA GLU A 80 2.39 -21.14 -8.18
C GLU A 80 2.82 -19.95 -9.03
N ARG A 81 1.90 -19.36 -9.79
CA ARG A 81 2.16 -18.20 -10.65
C ARG A 81 2.71 -17.04 -9.83
N PHE A 82 2.11 -16.77 -8.67
CA PHE A 82 2.61 -15.73 -7.78
C PHE A 82 3.99 -16.07 -7.20
N ASN A 83 4.21 -17.30 -6.75
CA ASN A 83 5.49 -17.72 -6.20
C ASN A 83 6.63 -17.70 -7.23
N ALA A 84 6.33 -17.86 -8.52
CA ALA A 84 7.29 -17.78 -9.62
C ALA A 84 7.79 -16.35 -9.90
N LEU A 85 7.10 -15.32 -9.41
CA LEU A 85 7.52 -13.93 -9.58
C LEU A 85 8.76 -13.59 -8.75
N SER A 86 9.52 -12.59 -9.22
CA SER A 86 10.58 -11.95 -8.44
C SER A 86 10.00 -11.24 -7.21
N ASP A 87 10.82 -11.02 -6.17
CA ASP A 87 10.40 -10.28 -4.97
C ASP A 87 9.81 -8.90 -5.31
N SER A 88 10.38 -8.22 -6.31
CA SER A 88 9.87 -6.95 -6.82
C SER A 88 8.50 -7.08 -7.47
N GLY A 89 8.32 -8.09 -8.32
CA GLY A 89 7.04 -8.38 -8.96
C GLY A 89 5.94 -8.72 -7.94
N LYS A 90 6.28 -9.54 -6.94
CA LYS A 90 5.37 -9.86 -5.82
C LYS A 90 4.98 -8.61 -5.05
N GLY A 91 5.96 -7.80 -4.65
CA GLY A 91 5.72 -6.55 -3.94
C GLY A 91 4.83 -5.60 -4.72
N LYS A 92 5.08 -5.43 -6.03
CA LYS A 92 4.27 -4.60 -6.91
C LYS A 92 2.82 -5.07 -6.99
N ILE A 93 2.58 -6.35 -7.29
CA ILE A 93 1.22 -6.92 -7.39
C ILE A 93 0.46 -6.76 -6.08
N ILE A 94 1.10 -7.02 -4.94
CA ILE A 94 0.44 -6.81 -3.64
C ILE A 94 0.10 -5.33 -3.49
N GLY A 95 1.08 -4.43 -3.61
CA GLY A 95 0.90 -3.00 -3.31
C GLY A 95 -0.03 -2.24 -4.27
N GLU A 96 -0.25 -2.78 -5.47
CA GLU A 96 -1.18 -2.24 -6.47
C GLU A 96 -2.56 -2.90 -6.45
N TYR A 97 -2.77 -3.95 -5.65
CA TYR A 97 -3.99 -4.76 -5.71
C TYR A 97 -5.29 -3.97 -5.49
N TRP A 98 -5.27 -2.98 -4.60
CA TRP A 98 -6.41 -2.09 -4.32
C TRP A 98 -6.21 -0.70 -4.94
N SER A 99 -5.22 -0.50 -5.80
CA SER A 99 -5.07 0.80 -6.47
C SER A 99 -6.23 0.97 -7.46
N PRO A 100 -6.99 2.09 -7.40
CA PRO A 100 -7.91 2.46 -8.48
C PRO A 100 -7.17 2.75 -9.78
#